data_AF-A0A5C4R807-F1
#
_entry.id   AF-A0A5C4R807-F1
#
_cell.length_a   1.000
_cell.length_b   1.000
_cell.length_c   1.000
_cell.angle_alpha   90.00
_cell.angle_beta   90.00
_cell.angle_gamma   90.00
#
_symmetry.space_group_name_H-M   'P 1'
#
loop_
_entity.id
_entity.type
_entity.pdbx_description
1 polymer ?
#
loop_
_entity_poly.entity_id
_entity_poly.type
_entity_poly.pdbx_seq_one_letter_code
_entity_poly.pdbx_strand_id
1 'polypeptide(L)'
;MTEPTKFSESTSFHEKSIMIINIAVGPISRKTMNDLHEYMRSFSPKPHMAFWADDQAYLELTSLEALELLKAQFPEIELHILDRQYSPS
;
A
#
# COMPACT_ATOMS: atom_id res chain seq x y z
N MET A 1 -47.65 -20.57 -22.73
CA MET A 1 -47.25 -19.27 -22.16
C MET A 1 -46.29 -19.58 -21.03
N THR A 2 -44.99 -19.44 -21.28
CA THR A 2 -43.93 -19.75 -20.31
C THR A 2 -43.41 -18.46 -19.71
N GLU A 3 -43.52 -18.32 -18.39
CA GLU A 3 -42.95 -17.21 -17.62
C GLU A 3 -41.42 -17.17 -17.78
N PRO A 4 -40.80 -15.97 -17.90
CA PRO A 4 -39.35 -15.87 -17.87
C PRO A 4 -38.87 -15.91 -16.43
N THR A 5 -38.12 -16.96 -16.08
CA THR A 5 -37.32 -17.05 -14.85
C THR A 5 -36.38 -15.85 -14.79
N LYS A 6 -36.61 -14.93 -13.85
CA LYS A 6 -35.65 -13.89 -13.50
C LYS A 6 -34.43 -14.56 -12.87
N PHE A 7 -33.35 -14.69 -13.64
CA PHE A 7 -32.03 -14.89 -13.07
C PHE A 7 -31.67 -13.61 -12.30
N SER A 8 -31.78 -13.69 -10.97
CA SER A 8 -31.14 -12.72 -10.10
C SER A 8 -29.64 -12.99 -10.14
N GLU A 9 -28.92 -12.36 -11.08
CA GLU A 9 -27.49 -12.15 -10.94
C GLU A 9 -27.29 -11.23 -9.74
N SER A 10 -27.17 -11.83 -8.55
CA SER A 10 -26.54 -11.21 -7.40
C SER A 10 -25.05 -11.13 -7.71
N THR A 11 -24.65 -10.19 -8.56
CA THR A 11 -23.25 -9.77 -8.61
C THR A 11 -22.95 -9.15 -7.26
N SER A 12 -22.44 -10.00 -6.38
CA SER A 12 -21.81 -9.62 -5.12
C SER A 12 -20.86 -8.48 -5.43
N PHE A 13 -21.26 -7.25 -5.11
CA PHE A 13 -20.35 -6.13 -4.96
C PHE A 13 -19.38 -6.55 -3.85
N HIS A 14 -18.27 -7.19 -4.23
CA HIS A 14 -17.10 -7.22 -3.38
C HIS A 14 -16.66 -5.77 -3.30
N GLU A 15 -17.06 -5.06 -2.24
CA GLU A 15 -16.32 -3.90 -1.75
C GLU A 15 -14.84 -4.34 -1.73
N LYS A 16 -14.04 -3.84 -2.67
CA LYS A 16 -12.63 -4.18 -2.76
C LYS A 16 -11.92 -3.44 -1.64
N SER A 17 -12.03 -3.95 -0.42
CA SER A 17 -11.34 -3.38 0.73
C SER A 17 -9.87 -3.13 0.38
N ILE A 18 -9.45 -1.87 0.40
CA ILE A 18 -8.07 -1.45 0.15
C ILE A 18 -7.33 -1.60 1.47
N MET A 19 -6.35 -2.49 1.48
CA MET A 19 -5.42 -2.58 2.61
C MET A 19 -4.47 -1.39 2.55
N ILE A 20 -4.29 -0.70 3.67
CA ILE A 20 -3.34 0.40 3.86
C ILE A 20 -2.37 -0.01 4.95
N ILE A 21 -1.07 0.08 4.68
CA ILE A 21 0.01 -0.21 5.62
C ILE A 21 0.74 1.11 5.89
N ASN A 22 0.64 1.58 7.13
CA ASN A 22 1.36 2.75 7.60
C ASN A 22 2.70 2.31 8.19
N ILE A 23 3.79 2.92 7.73
CA ILE A 23 5.16 2.52 8.06
C ILE A 23 5.95 3.76 8.47
N ALA A 24 6.56 3.74 9.64
CA ALA A 24 7.65 4.65 9.97
C ALA A 24 8.94 4.07 9.40
N VAL A 25 9.67 4.86 8.63
CA VAL A 25 10.95 4.47 8.05
C VAL A 25 12.06 4.85 9.03
N GLY A 26 13.05 4.00 9.24
CA GLY A 26 14.17 4.23 10.14
C GLY A 26 14.89 5.56 9.89
N PRO A 27 15.82 5.95 10.75
CA PRO A 27 16.53 7.22 10.62
C PRO A 27 17.28 7.26 9.28
N ILE A 28 16.71 7.98 8.31
CA ILE A 28 17.26 8.14 6.96
C ILE A 28 17.33 9.61 6.57
N SER A 29 18.22 9.92 5.65
CA SER A 29 18.30 11.27 5.09
C SER A 29 17.12 11.57 4.17
N ARG A 30 16.78 12.85 3.99
CA ARG A 30 15.79 13.28 2.98
C ARG A 30 16.14 12.82 1.57
N LYS A 31 17.43 12.79 1.24
CA LYS A 31 17.92 12.27 -0.05
C LYS A 31 17.58 10.78 -0.18
N THR A 32 17.92 9.96 0.81
CA THR A 32 17.62 8.53 0.84
C THR A 32 16.12 8.27 0.71
N MET A 33 15.29 9.06 1.38
CA MET A 33 13.83 8.95 1.29
C MET A 33 13.30 9.29 -0.11
N ASN A 34 13.88 10.30 -0.77
CA ASN A 34 13.55 10.61 -2.16
C ASN A 34 13.97 9.48 -3.10
N ASP A 35 15.19 8.96 -2.95
CA ASP A 35 15.71 7.83 -3.76
C ASP A 35 14.78 6.60 -3.62
N LEU A 36 14.31 6.31 -2.39
CA LEU A 36 13.34 5.24 -2.10
C LEU A 36 11.97 5.51 -2.76
N HIS A 37 11.46 6.73 -2.66
CA HIS A 37 10.18 7.09 -3.27
C HIS A 37 10.24 7.03 -4.80
N GLU A 38 11.34 7.46 -5.41
CA GLU A 38 11.58 7.31 -6.85
C GLU A 38 11.62 5.83 -7.26
N TYR A 39 12.32 4.99 -6.50
CA TYR A 39 12.31 3.54 -6.72
C TYR A 39 10.89 2.97 -6.70
N MET A 40 10.09 3.30 -5.67
CA MET A 40 8.72 2.83 -5.58
C MET A 40 7.83 3.31 -6.74
N ARG A 41 8.03 4.53 -7.25
CA ARG A 41 7.29 5.01 -8.42
C ARG A 41 7.55 4.16 -9.66
N SER A 42 8.75 3.63 -9.80
CA SER A 42 9.13 2.79 -10.94
C SER A 42 8.68 1.33 -10.79
N PHE A 43 8.65 0.80 -9.57
CA PHE A 43 8.52 -0.65 -9.36
C PHE A 43 7.33 -1.09 -8.48
N SER A 44 6.67 -0.19 -7.75
CA SER A 44 5.57 -0.58 -6.88
C SER A 44 4.34 -1.00 -7.69
N PRO A 45 3.73 -2.17 -7.40
CA PRO A 45 2.57 -2.69 -8.14
C PRO A 45 1.28 -1.91 -7.86
N LYS A 46 1.25 -1.07 -6.82
CA LYS A 46 0.05 -0.37 -6.34
C LYS A 46 0.38 1.06 -5.88
N PRO A 47 -0.63 1.93 -5.76
CA PRO A 47 -0.45 3.28 -5.22
C PRO A 47 0.24 3.27 -3.85
N HIS A 48 1.07 4.27 -3.63
CA HIS A 48 1.80 4.47 -2.40
C HIS A 48 1.98 5.96 -2.14
N MET A 49 2.23 6.31 -0.88
CA MET A 49 2.56 7.67 -0.47
C MET A 49 3.83 7.66 0.37
N ALA A 50 4.60 8.74 0.23
CA ALA A 50 5.81 9.00 0.98
C ALA A 50 5.72 10.43 1.51
N PHE A 51 5.81 10.61 2.83
CA PHE A 51 5.70 11.92 3.44
C PHE A 51 6.57 12.03 4.69
N TRP A 52 6.77 13.27 5.14
CA TRP A 52 7.49 13.60 6.36
C TRP A 52 6.52 14.22 7.34
N ALA A 53 6.59 13.83 8.60
CA ALA A 53 5.98 14.56 9.70
C ALA A 53 7.05 14.78 10.77
N ASP A 54 7.25 16.04 11.15
CA ASP A 54 8.38 16.47 11.98
C ASP A 54 9.72 16.00 11.38
N ASP A 55 10.51 15.24 12.16
CA ASP A 55 11.80 14.67 11.75
C ASP A 55 11.71 13.19 11.37
N GLN A 56 10.50 12.67 11.15
CA GLN A 56 10.23 11.26 10.87
C GLN A 56 9.70 11.07 9.44
N ALA A 57 10.27 10.10 8.73
CA ALA A 57 9.82 9.69 7.41
C ALA A 57 8.74 8.60 7.52
N TYR A 58 7.71 8.70 6.69
CA TYR A 58 6.60 7.76 6.66
C TYR A 58 6.32 7.27 5.23
N LEU A 59 5.89 6.01 5.16
CA LEU A 59 5.42 5.36 3.96
C LEU A 59 4.02 4.80 4.18
N GLU A 60 3.17 5.04 3.20
CA GLU A 60 1.85 4.44 3.11
C GLU A 60 1.82 3.53 1.90
N LEU A 61 1.61 2.23 2.13
CA LEU A 61 1.57 1.22 1.07
C LEU A 61 0.19 0.60 0.97
N THR A 62 -0.29 0.39 -0.24
CA THR A 62 -1.57 -0.31 -0.47
C THR A 62 -1.42 -1.79 -0.86
N SER A 63 -0.21 -2.35 -0.66
CA SER A 63 0.11 -3.73 -1.04
C SER A 63 1.19 -4.35 -0.14
N LEU A 64 0.99 -5.61 0.24
CA LEU A 64 2.02 -6.41 0.93
C LEU A 64 3.19 -6.70 0.00
N GLU A 65 2.94 -6.87 -1.30
CA GLU A 65 4.00 -7.10 -2.28
C GLU A 65 4.98 -5.92 -2.37
N ALA A 66 4.46 -4.68 -2.27
CA ALA A 66 5.30 -3.49 -2.22
C ALA A 66 6.18 -3.46 -0.95
N LEU A 67 5.63 -3.90 0.19
CA LEU A 67 6.39 -4.01 1.44
C LEU A 67 7.51 -5.05 1.32
N GLU A 68 7.21 -6.23 0.78
CA GLU A 68 8.21 -7.29 0.61
C GLU A 68 9.29 -6.89 -0.41
N LEU A 69 8.91 -6.18 -1.48
CA LEU A 69 9.86 -5.60 -2.43
C LEU A 69 10.84 -4.63 -1.72
N LEU A 70 10.33 -3.71 -0.89
CA LEU A 70 11.19 -2.77 -0.16
C LEU A 70 12.15 -3.49 0.78
N LYS A 71 11.68 -4.46 1.55
CA LYS A 71 12.54 -5.25 2.45
C LYS A 71 13.64 -6.01 1.69
N ALA A 72 13.32 -6.52 0.50
CA ALA A 72 14.28 -7.25 -0.31
C ALA A 72 15.33 -6.35 -0.96
N GLN A 73 14.96 -5.13 -1.36
CA GLN A 73 15.81 -4.22 -2.14
C GLN A 73 16.60 -3.26 -1.25
N PHE A 74 16.08 -2.93 -0.08
CA PHE A 74 16.70 -2.05 0.90
C PHE A 74 16.72 -2.70 2.30
N PRO A 75 17.41 -3.85 2.46
CA PRO A 75 17.43 -4.58 3.72
C PRO A 75 18.06 -3.79 4.89
N GLU A 76 18.87 -2.78 4.59
CA GLU A 76 19.47 -1.88 5.57
C GLU A 76 18.53 -0.76 6.06
N ILE A 77 17.41 -0.52 5.38
CA ILE A 77 16.43 0.49 5.81
C ILE A 77 15.48 -0.16 6.81
N GLU A 78 15.44 0.39 8.03
CA GLU A 78 14.47 -0.08 9.02
C GLU A 78 13.05 0.31 8.59
N LEU A 79 12.12 -0.64 8.63
CA LEU A 79 10.72 -0.43 8.27
C LEU A 79 9.86 -0.85 9.46
N HIS A 80 9.34 0.13 10.20
CA HIS A 80 8.52 -0.08 11.39
C HIS A 80 7.05 0.04 11.02
N ILE A 81 6.35 -1.09 10.93
CA ILE A 81 4.91 -1.12 10.61
C ILE A 81 4.14 -0.58 11.80
N LEU A 82 3.47 0.55 11.61
CA LEU A 82 2.67 1.22 12.64
C LEU A 82 1.27 0.65 12.70
N ASP A 83 0.64 0.48 11.53
CA ASP A 83 -0.74 0.01 11.44
C ASP A 83 -1.04 -0.65 10.09
N ARG A 84 -2.06 -1.51 10.07
CA ARG A 84 -2.62 -2.15 8.88
C ARG A 84 -4.13 -2.01 8.90
N GLN A 85 -4.66 -1.14 8.05
CA GLN A 85 -6.09 -0.88 7.95
C GLN A 85 -6.66 -1.52 6.68
N TYR A 86 -7.92 -1.94 6.74
CA TYR A 86 -8.69 -2.29 5.57
C TYR A 86 -9.76 -1.21 5.41
N SER A 87 -9.56 -0.30 4.46
CA SER A 87 -10.56 0.70 4.13
C SER A 87 -11.55 0.09 3.15
N PRO A 88 -12.87 0.20 3.36
CA PRO A 88 -13.82 -0.06 2.29
C PRO A 88 -13.53 0.90 1.12
N SER A 89 -13.55 0.37 -0.11
CA SER A 89 -13.29 1.09 -1.37
C SER A 89 -14.50 1.82 -1.90
#